data_AF-A0A524HUF0-F1
#
_entry.id   AF-A0A524HUF0-F1
#
_cell.length_a   1.000
_cell.length_b   1.000
_cell.length_c   1.000
_cell.angle_alpha   90.00
_cell.angle_beta   90.00
_cell.angle_gamma   90.00
#
_symmetry.space_group_name_H-M   'P 1'
#
loop_
_entity.id
_entity.type
_entity.pdbx_description
1 polymer ?
#
loop_
_entity_poly.entity_id
_entity_poly.type
_entity_poly.pdbx_seq_one_letter_code
_entity_poly.pdbx_strand_id
1 'polypeptide(L)'
;MMGTKREIAPGAGSPYNASAADGKRRYADGKETGMDNRRTLTLSGLRLPRVLSFVAGAGMITASFMTIDHFFRANYPKTIFEGSFCDISAFFNCDSSAFSVIAQVMGVPLGFFGMFLGALVVLGTIFPSEAFERTNKSLSLLNVLGVVSLFAYSVFVLGTLCLLCSGFYLFSIMSFVLFWKYGIDRETKNIVRRWVRPSLKLIFVFGLIALAGATSMIEYHNARKAAQSGTAVSIVKQFYELPRVASPSFLSPYWSVRSTEKFEDAAIQVIEYTDFLCPDCLYLSQQLEKLKVEFAGKINV
;
A
#
# COMPACT_ATOMS: atom_id res chain seq x y z
N MET A 1 104.98 26.31 16.92
CA MET A 1 104.12 25.28 17.52
C MET A 1 102.69 25.54 17.11
N MET A 2 102.00 24.52 16.59
CA MET A 2 100.56 24.47 16.21
C MET A 2 100.16 25.44 15.08
N GLY A 3 99.88 24.98 13.85
CA GLY A 3 98.64 24.31 13.43
C GLY A 3 97.76 25.37 12.74
N THR A 4 97.12 25.21 11.57
CA THR A 4 96.75 24.04 10.78
C THR A 4 96.37 24.52 9.37
N LYS A 5 96.59 23.67 8.37
CA LYS A 5 96.38 23.90 6.92
C LYS A 5 94.91 24.20 6.54
N ARG A 6 94.74 25.09 5.56
CA ARG A 6 93.58 25.15 4.64
C ARG A 6 94.06 24.72 3.26
N GLU A 7 93.34 23.81 2.62
CA GLU A 7 93.49 23.48 1.20
C GLU A 7 92.13 23.11 0.60
N ILE A 8 92.05 23.23 -0.73
CA ILE A 8 90.90 23.65 -1.54
C ILE A 8 90.40 22.52 -2.46
N ALA A 9 89.07 22.43 -2.61
CA ALA A 9 88.28 21.96 -3.79
C ALA A 9 88.37 20.48 -4.28
N PRO A 10 87.76 20.13 -5.43
CA PRO A 10 86.32 19.87 -5.63
C PRO A 10 86.07 18.45 -6.21
N GLY A 11 84.82 17.96 -6.22
CA GLY A 11 84.52 16.67 -6.84
C GLY A 11 83.04 16.43 -7.07
N ALA A 12 82.62 16.61 -8.33
CA ALA A 12 81.33 16.18 -8.85
C ALA A 12 81.25 14.64 -8.92
N GLY A 13 80.12 14.07 -8.50
CA GLY A 13 79.79 12.66 -8.62
C GLY A 13 78.29 12.49 -8.84
N SER A 14 77.94 12.20 -10.10
CA SER A 14 76.60 11.94 -10.63
C SER A 14 75.96 10.65 -10.06
N PRO A 15 74.63 10.49 -10.11
CA PRO A 15 73.88 9.49 -9.35
C PRO A 15 73.53 8.27 -10.21
N TYR A 16 73.94 7.05 -9.84
CA TYR A 16 73.31 5.81 -10.31
C TYR A 16 73.81 4.63 -9.46
N ASN A 17 72.95 4.07 -8.61
CA ASN A 17 72.88 2.66 -8.20
C ASN A 17 71.80 2.55 -7.10
N ALA A 18 70.61 2.06 -7.44
CA ALA A 18 70.25 0.65 -7.44
C ALA A 18 69.70 0.20 -6.07
N SER A 19 68.37 0.11 -5.97
CA SER A 19 67.70 -1.00 -5.30
C SER A 19 66.22 -1.01 -5.70
N ALA A 20 65.96 -1.68 -6.81
CA ALA A 20 64.65 -2.19 -7.17
C ALA A 20 64.43 -3.49 -6.38
N ALA A 21 63.76 -3.40 -5.22
CA ALA A 21 63.28 -4.55 -4.47
C ALA A 21 62.23 -4.13 -3.43
N ASP A 22 61.07 -3.62 -3.87
CA ASP A 22 59.85 -3.65 -3.05
C ASP A 22 58.61 -3.78 -3.91
N GLY A 23 58.62 -4.82 -4.76
CA GLY A 23 57.45 -5.33 -5.45
C GLY A 23 57.12 -6.71 -4.86
N LYS A 24 55.86 -6.89 -4.46
CA LYS A 24 55.24 -8.11 -3.89
C LYS A 24 55.28 -8.24 -2.37
N ARG A 25 54.41 -7.51 -1.66
CA ARG A 25 53.71 -8.01 -0.45
C ARG A 25 52.67 -7.01 0.08
N ARG A 26 51.56 -6.81 -0.65
CA ARG A 26 50.35 -6.19 -0.08
C ARG A 26 49.06 -6.38 -0.91
N TYR A 27 48.85 -7.57 -1.46
CA TYR A 27 47.56 -8.00 -2.00
C TYR A 27 47.38 -9.50 -1.75
N ALA A 28 47.35 -9.89 -0.47
CA ALA A 28 46.99 -11.23 -0.02
C ALA A 28 46.76 -11.21 1.50
N ASP A 29 45.63 -10.65 1.93
CA ASP A 29 44.99 -11.00 3.21
C ASP A 29 43.49 -10.66 3.02
N GLY A 30 42.63 -11.56 2.54
CA GLY A 30 42.61 -12.97 2.90
C GLY A 30 42.02 -13.20 4.29
N LYS A 31 41.17 -12.28 4.78
CA LYS A 31 40.45 -12.45 6.05
C LYS A 31 38.95 -12.67 5.84
N GLU A 32 38.63 -13.80 5.20
CA GLU A 32 37.44 -14.58 5.50
C GLU A 32 37.60 -15.21 6.90
N THR A 33 37.47 -14.43 7.97
CA THR A 33 37.25 -14.98 9.32
C THR A 33 36.52 -13.96 10.16
N GLY A 34 35.20 -14.05 10.08
CA GLY A 34 34.28 -13.22 10.83
C GLY A 34 32.88 -13.50 10.34
N MET A 35 32.47 -14.78 10.36
CA MET A 35 31.06 -15.14 10.34
C MET A 35 30.49 -14.61 11.67
N ASP A 36 30.29 -13.30 11.72
CA ASP A 36 29.79 -12.56 12.85
C ASP A 36 28.46 -13.24 13.19
N ASN A 37 28.40 -13.89 14.35
CA ASN A 37 27.24 -14.66 14.82
C ASN A 37 26.09 -13.71 15.19
N ARG A 38 25.94 -12.62 14.43
CA ARG A 38 24.85 -11.67 14.50
C ARG A 38 23.64 -12.35 13.91
N ARG A 39 22.66 -12.58 14.78
CA ARG A 39 21.33 -13.01 14.37
C ARG A 39 20.76 -11.94 13.42
N THR A 40 20.47 -12.38 12.20
CA THR A 40 19.97 -11.55 11.11
C THR A 40 18.84 -12.31 10.42
N LEU A 41 17.84 -11.57 9.95
CA LEU A 41 16.67 -12.17 9.32
C LEU A 41 16.97 -12.61 7.89
N THR A 42 17.74 -11.81 7.14
CA THR A 42 17.92 -11.97 5.70
C THR A 42 19.34 -12.42 5.30
N LEU A 43 20.34 -12.07 6.11
CA LEU A 43 21.76 -12.29 5.80
C LEU A 43 22.25 -13.72 6.10
N SER A 44 21.52 -14.51 6.87
CA SER A 44 21.96 -15.82 7.39
C SER A 44 21.74 -17.01 6.44
N GLY A 45 21.76 -16.78 5.12
CA GLY A 45 21.49 -17.80 4.10
C GLY A 45 20.00 -18.18 3.98
N LEU A 46 19.70 -19.32 3.35
CA LEU A 46 18.33 -19.78 3.07
C LEU A 46 17.72 -20.52 4.27
N ARG A 47 17.55 -19.82 5.39
CA ARG A 47 16.96 -20.35 6.63
C ARG A 47 15.46 -20.08 6.69
N LEU A 48 14.75 -20.85 7.52
CA LEU A 48 13.31 -20.73 7.73
C LEU A 48 12.83 -19.27 7.98
N PRO A 49 13.50 -18.42 8.78
CA PRO A 49 13.07 -17.04 8.98
C PRO A 49 13.07 -16.20 7.69
N ARG A 50 14.03 -16.44 6.79
CA ARG A 50 14.09 -15.75 5.49
C ARG A 50 12.95 -16.19 4.58
N VAL A 51 12.65 -17.49 4.54
CA VAL A 51 11.51 -18.04 3.79
C VAL A 51 10.19 -17.47 4.32
N LEU A 52 10.01 -17.43 5.64
CA LEU A 52 8.83 -16.83 6.25
C LEU A 52 8.73 -15.32 5.96
N SER A 53 9.85 -14.60 5.91
CA SER A 53 9.85 -13.19 5.52
C SER A 53 9.47 -13.00 4.06
N PHE A 54 9.90 -13.90 3.16
CA PHE A 54 9.50 -13.89 1.76
C PHE A 54 8.00 -14.14 1.63
N VAL A 55 7.48 -15.16 2.31
CA VAL A 55 6.04 -15.47 2.34
C VAL A 55 5.23 -14.30 2.92
N ALA A 56 5.71 -13.64 3.97
CA ALA A 56 5.08 -12.45 4.51
C ALA A 56 4.99 -11.33 3.47
N GLY A 57 6.10 -11.01 2.81
CA GLY A 57 6.12 -9.99 1.76
C GLY A 57 5.23 -10.34 0.57
N ALA A 58 5.26 -11.60 0.10
CA ALA A 58 4.41 -12.08 -0.97
C ALA A 58 2.92 -12.02 -0.61
N GLY A 59 2.56 -12.43 0.62
CA GLY A 59 1.20 -12.32 1.13
C GLY A 59 0.70 -10.88 1.22
N MET A 60 1.56 -9.95 1.65
CA MET A 60 1.27 -8.51 1.61
C MET A 60 1.00 -8.01 0.18
N ILE A 61 1.82 -8.42 -0.80
CA ILE A 61 1.63 -8.06 -2.21
C ILE A 61 0.29 -8.60 -2.73
N THR A 62 0.00 -9.89 -2.51
CA THR A 62 -1.23 -10.52 -3.00
C THR A 62 -2.47 -9.85 -2.40
N ALA A 63 -2.51 -9.67 -1.07
CA ALA A 63 -3.64 -9.02 -0.41
C ALA A 63 -3.82 -7.58 -0.92
N SER A 64 -2.72 -6.84 -1.09
CA SER A 64 -2.74 -5.47 -1.59
C SER A 64 -3.16 -5.37 -3.06
N PHE A 65 -2.75 -6.31 -3.91
CA PHE A 65 -3.19 -6.38 -5.30
C PHE A 65 -4.69 -6.60 -5.38
N MET A 66 -5.21 -7.53 -4.57
CA MET A 66 -6.65 -7.80 -4.51
C MET A 66 -7.44 -6.60 -3.98
N THR A 67 -6.93 -5.84 -2.99
CA THR A 67 -7.61 -4.62 -2.52
C THR A 67 -7.60 -3.51 -3.57
N ILE A 68 -6.53 -3.36 -4.37
CA ILE A 68 -6.50 -2.40 -5.48
C ILE A 68 -7.52 -2.79 -6.57
N ASP A 69 -7.52 -4.06 -7.00
CA ASP A 69 -8.48 -4.55 -8.00
C ASP A 69 -9.92 -4.35 -7.53
N HIS A 70 -10.19 -4.72 -6.28
CA HIS A 70 -11.50 -4.51 -5.68
C HIS A 70 -11.88 -3.02 -5.59
N PHE A 71 -10.97 -2.14 -5.14
CA PHE A 71 -11.21 -0.70 -5.09
C PHE A 71 -11.65 -0.14 -6.44
N PHE A 72 -10.97 -0.52 -7.53
CA PHE A 72 -11.32 -0.04 -8.86
C PHE A 72 -12.60 -0.66 -9.42
N ARG A 73 -12.92 -1.91 -9.10
CA ARG A 73 -14.20 -2.52 -9.51
C ARG A 73 -15.39 -1.92 -8.76
N ALA A 74 -15.24 -1.68 -7.46
CA ALA A 74 -16.28 -1.07 -6.64
C ALA A 74 -16.55 0.39 -7.04
N ASN A 75 -15.50 1.19 -7.24
CA ASN A 75 -15.65 2.62 -7.57
C ASN A 75 -15.91 2.89 -9.07
N TYR A 76 -15.52 1.96 -9.96
CA TYR A 76 -15.67 2.08 -11.42
C TYR A 76 -16.22 0.79 -12.04
N PRO A 77 -17.44 0.37 -11.67
CA PRO A 77 -18.02 -0.88 -12.14
C PRO A 77 -18.24 -0.85 -13.66
N LYS A 78 -17.97 -1.97 -14.31
CA LYS A 78 -18.26 -2.15 -15.75
C LYS A 78 -19.68 -2.67 -15.97
N THR A 79 -20.23 -3.34 -14.98
CA THR A 79 -21.55 -3.97 -15.05
C THR A 79 -22.27 -3.83 -13.72
N ILE A 80 -23.59 -3.95 -13.73
CA ILE A 80 -24.42 -3.93 -12.51
C ILE A 80 -24.32 -5.22 -11.68
N PHE A 81 -23.68 -6.25 -12.23
CA PHE A 81 -23.54 -7.57 -11.60
C PHE A 81 -22.16 -7.81 -10.97
N GLU A 82 -21.25 -6.82 -11.02
CA GLU A 82 -19.96 -6.91 -10.33
C GLU A 82 -20.16 -6.69 -8.82
N GLY A 83 -20.57 -7.75 -8.12
CA GLY A 83 -20.55 -7.82 -6.65
C GLY A 83 -19.16 -8.09 -6.10
N SER A 84 -18.93 -7.72 -4.84
CA SER A 84 -17.68 -8.03 -4.14
C SER A 84 -17.75 -9.46 -3.56
N PHE A 85 -16.75 -10.29 -3.84
CA PHE A 85 -16.71 -11.68 -3.34
C PHE A 85 -16.51 -11.78 -1.82
N CYS A 86 -16.26 -10.65 -1.16
CA CYS A 86 -15.97 -10.57 0.26
C CYS A 86 -16.98 -9.71 1.03
N ASP A 87 -18.16 -9.48 0.46
CA ASP A 87 -19.36 -9.09 1.19
C ASP A 87 -20.15 -10.35 1.59
N ILE A 88 -19.81 -10.90 2.76
CA ILE A 88 -20.41 -12.15 3.29
C ILE A 88 -21.49 -11.81 4.33
N SER A 89 -21.28 -10.73 5.09
CA SER A 89 -22.22 -10.26 6.11
C SER A 89 -22.01 -8.78 6.40
N ALA A 90 -22.96 -8.16 7.10
CA ALA A 90 -22.87 -6.76 7.52
C ALA A 90 -21.56 -6.42 8.27
N PHE A 91 -20.99 -7.38 9.02
CA PHE A 91 -19.69 -7.19 9.65
C PHE A 91 -18.52 -7.53 8.72
N PHE A 92 -18.60 -8.61 7.93
CA PHE A 92 -17.56 -8.98 6.97
C PHE A 92 -17.87 -8.44 5.58
N ASN A 93 -17.59 -7.16 5.39
CA ASN A 93 -17.88 -6.41 4.17
C ASN A 93 -16.65 -5.61 3.72
N CYS A 94 -16.24 -5.82 2.47
CA CYS A 94 -15.12 -5.12 1.85
C CYS A 94 -15.50 -3.76 1.23
N ASP A 95 -16.74 -3.62 0.78
CA ASP A 95 -17.25 -2.44 0.08
C ASP A 95 -17.24 -1.20 0.99
N SER A 96 -17.62 -1.36 2.27
CA SER A 96 -17.53 -0.29 3.28
C SER A 96 -16.11 0.28 3.39
N SER A 97 -15.10 -0.58 3.25
CA SER A 97 -13.69 -0.14 3.23
C SER A 97 -13.31 0.50 1.90
N ALA A 98 -13.78 -0.03 0.77
CA ALA A 98 -13.48 0.46 -0.57
C ALA A 98 -14.09 1.85 -0.87
N PHE A 99 -15.25 2.15 -0.31
CA PHE A 99 -15.93 3.45 -0.44
C PHE A 99 -15.53 4.46 0.65
N SER A 100 -14.75 4.04 1.64
CA SER A 100 -14.30 4.94 2.70
C SER A 100 -13.42 6.07 2.17
N VAL A 101 -13.51 7.24 2.78
CA VAL A 101 -12.71 8.42 2.40
C VAL A 101 -11.20 8.20 2.57
N ILE A 102 -10.81 7.25 3.43
CA ILE A 102 -9.41 6.90 3.67
C ILE A 102 -8.89 5.83 2.71
N ALA A 103 -9.74 5.21 1.89
CA ALA A 103 -9.35 4.12 0.98
C ALA A 103 -8.27 4.54 -0.04
N GLN A 104 -8.13 5.84 -0.26
CA GLN A 104 -7.16 6.44 -1.16
C GLN A 104 -6.55 7.72 -0.59
N VAL A 105 -5.37 8.07 -1.08
CA VAL A 105 -4.69 9.34 -0.81
C VAL A 105 -4.37 10.01 -2.14
N MET A 106 -4.97 11.16 -2.42
CA MET A 106 -4.79 11.91 -3.67
C MET A 106 -5.00 11.06 -4.95
N GLY A 107 -5.98 10.15 -4.95
CA GLY A 107 -6.26 9.26 -6.09
C GLY A 107 -5.46 7.94 -6.09
N VAL A 108 -4.48 7.79 -5.20
CA VAL A 108 -3.68 6.57 -5.05
C VAL A 108 -4.35 5.65 -4.03
N PRO A 109 -4.80 4.44 -4.41
CA PRO A 109 -5.39 3.50 -3.46
C PRO A 109 -4.39 3.10 -2.38
N LEU A 110 -4.84 2.95 -1.13
CA LEU A 110 -3.97 2.53 -0.01
C LEU A 110 -3.25 1.20 -0.28
N GLY A 111 -3.90 0.30 -1.01
CA GLY A 111 -3.31 -0.98 -1.42
C GLY A 111 -1.99 -0.82 -2.19
N PHE A 112 -1.80 0.27 -2.95
CA PHE A 112 -0.52 0.52 -3.63
C PHE A 112 0.65 0.61 -2.65
N PHE A 113 0.48 1.31 -1.52
CA PHE A 113 1.52 1.43 -0.50
C PHE A 113 1.76 0.09 0.21
N GLY A 114 0.71 -0.69 0.45
CA GLY A 114 0.82 -2.04 0.98
C GLY A 114 1.60 -2.98 0.06
N MET A 115 1.30 -2.93 -1.25
CA MET A 115 2.01 -3.68 -2.28
C MET A 115 3.48 -3.27 -2.35
N PHE A 116 3.76 -1.97 -2.34
CA PHE A 116 5.11 -1.43 -2.38
C PHE A 116 5.93 -1.91 -1.17
N LEU A 117 5.38 -1.82 0.04
CA LEU A 117 6.03 -2.34 1.24
C LEU A 117 6.24 -3.87 1.19
N GLY A 118 5.26 -4.62 0.70
CA GLY A 118 5.40 -6.06 0.49
C GLY A 118 6.53 -6.39 -0.49
N ALA A 119 6.66 -5.63 -1.58
CA ALA A 119 7.74 -5.75 -2.54
C ALA A 119 9.10 -5.44 -1.92
N LEU A 120 9.22 -4.42 -1.08
CA LEU A 120 10.46 -4.15 -0.34
C LEU A 120 10.81 -5.31 0.60
N VAL A 121 9.85 -5.90 1.30
CA VAL A 121 10.09 -7.08 2.14
C VAL A 121 10.63 -8.24 1.31
N VAL A 122 10.00 -8.56 0.18
CA VAL A 122 10.46 -9.60 -0.75
C VAL A 122 11.86 -9.29 -1.28
N LEU A 123 12.10 -8.08 -1.77
CA LEU A 123 13.41 -7.66 -2.30
C LEU A 123 14.51 -7.77 -1.24
N GLY A 124 14.21 -7.44 0.02
CA GLY A 124 15.15 -7.61 1.13
C GLY A 124 15.52 -9.07 1.40
N THR A 125 14.64 -10.02 1.05
CA THR A 125 14.97 -11.45 1.10
C THR A 125 15.69 -11.96 -0.14
N ILE A 126 15.58 -11.31 -1.31
CA ILE A 126 16.28 -11.73 -2.53
C ILE A 126 17.70 -11.12 -2.56
N PHE A 127 17.82 -9.85 -2.21
CA PHE A 127 19.06 -9.07 -2.20
C PHE A 127 19.43 -8.64 -0.77
N PRO A 128 19.83 -9.60 0.10
CA PRO A 128 20.07 -9.31 1.50
C PRO A 128 21.31 -8.41 1.66
N SER A 129 21.15 -7.28 2.37
CA SER A 129 22.24 -6.44 2.83
C SER A 129 21.88 -5.81 4.18
N GLU A 130 22.88 -5.47 5.00
CA GLU A 130 22.60 -4.86 6.31
C GLU A 130 21.80 -3.56 6.21
N ALA A 131 22.12 -2.73 5.22
CA ALA A 131 21.43 -1.46 4.99
C ALA A 131 19.95 -1.70 4.63
N PHE A 132 19.67 -2.72 3.81
CA PHE A 132 18.32 -3.08 3.41
C PHE A 132 17.53 -3.68 4.57
N GLU A 133 18.13 -4.61 5.34
CA GLU A 133 17.47 -5.22 6.51
C GLU A 133 17.12 -4.17 7.57
N ARG A 134 18.03 -3.23 7.87
CA ARG A 134 17.75 -2.10 8.79
C ARG A 134 16.61 -1.23 8.29
N THR A 135 16.60 -0.93 6.97
CA THR A 135 15.56 -0.10 6.35
C THR A 135 14.20 -0.79 6.39
N ASN A 136 14.11 -2.06 5.99
CA ASN A 136 12.88 -2.84 6.06
C ASN A 136 12.37 -3.01 7.48
N LYS A 137 13.26 -3.17 8.46
CA LYS A 137 12.88 -3.20 9.87
C LYS A 137 12.21 -1.89 10.32
N SER A 138 12.78 -0.74 9.95
CA SER A 138 12.19 0.57 10.24
C SER A 138 10.83 0.74 9.55
N LEU A 139 10.74 0.38 8.27
CA LEU A 139 9.49 0.47 7.49
C LEU A 139 8.42 -0.49 8.02
N SER A 140 8.81 -1.69 8.47
CA SER A 140 7.90 -2.67 9.07
C SER A 140 7.29 -2.17 10.38
N LEU A 141 8.05 -1.43 11.21
CA LEU A 141 7.50 -0.76 12.39
C LEU A 141 6.48 0.31 12.00
N LEU A 142 6.79 1.16 11.02
CA LEU A 142 5.83 2.16 10.55
C LEU A 142 4.56 1.49 9.98
N ASN A 143 4.73 0.39 9.24
CA ASN A 143 3.64 -0.37 8.67
C ASN A 143 2.73 -0.99 9.72
N VAL A 144 3.29 -1.60 10.78
CA VAL A 144 2.45 -2.21 11.82
C VAL A 144 1.66 -1.16 12.60
N LEU A 145 2.23 0.03 12.82
CA LEU A 145 1.51 1.16 13.41
C LEU A 145 0.32 1.56 12.52
N GLY A 146 0.55 1.71 11.21
CA GLY A 146 -0.52 1.98 10.25
C GLY A 146 -1.60 0.89 10.23
N VAL A 147 -1.21 -0.38 10.23
CA VAL A 147 -2.13 -1.53 10.28
C VAL A 147 -2.99 -1.51 11.53
N VAL A 148 -2.40 -1.26 12.70
CA VAL A 148 -3.17 -1.16 13.96
C VAL A 148 -4.15 0.00 13.92
N SER A 149 -3.75 1.15 13.38
CA SER A 149 -4.64 2.30 13.20
C SER A 149 -5.78 2.02 12.23
N LEU A 150 -5.51 1.40 11.07
CA LEU A 150 -6.54 1.05 10.09
C LEU A 150 -7.50 -0.03 10.59
N PHE A 151 -6.98 -1.01 11.33
CA PHE A 151 -7.81 -2.01 12.00
C PHE A 151 -8.75 -1.36 13.02
N ALA A 152 -8.22 -0.47 13.88
CA ALA A 152 -9.04 0.27 14.84
C ALA A 152 -10.10 1.14 14.15
N TYR A 153 -9.74 1.83 13.06
CA TYR A 153 -10.69 2.59 12.27
C TYR A 153 -11.81 1.70 11.70
N SER A 154 -11.45 0.54 11.14
CA SER A 154 -12.43 -0.39 10.56
C SER A 154 -13.44 -0.87 11.62
N VAL A 155 -12.96 -1.29 12.79
CA VAL A 155 -13.81 -1.84 13.85
C VAL A 155 -14.62 -0.75 14.57
N PHE A 156 -14.00 0.37 14.95
CA PHE A 156 -14.64 1.38 15.80
C PHE A 156 -15.38 2.48 15.03
N VAL A 157 -14.99 2.76 13.78
CA VAL A 157 -15.61 3.84 12.97
C VAL A 157 -16.52 3.26 11.91
N LEU A 158 -16.05 2.27 11.13
CA LEU A 158 -16.87 1.66 10.08
C LEU A 158 -17.82 0.57 10.61
N GLY A 159 -17.49 -0.05 11.75
CA GLY A 159 -18.26 -1.18 12.28
C GLY A 159 -18.17 -2.44 11.42
N THR A 160 -17.19 -2.51 10.52
CA THR A 160 -17.01 -3.61 9.55
C THR A 160 -15.55 -4.06 9.50
N LEU A 161 -15.31 -5.26 8.99
CA LEU A 161 -13.99 -5.87 8.85
C LEU A 161 -13.81 -6.44 7.44
N CYS A 162 -12.98 -5.77 6.65
CA CYS A 162 -12.61 -6.24 5.32
C CYS A 162 -11.66 -7.44 5.40
N LEU A 163 -12.04 -8.56 4.78
CA LEU A 163 -11.24 -9.80 4.77
C LEU A 163 -9.92 -9.64 4.01
N LEU A 164 -9.91 -8.86 2.93
CA LEU A 164 -8.69 -8.58 2.16
C LEU A 164 -7.70 -7.74 2.95
N CYS A 165 -8.19 -6.70 3.62
CA CYS A 165 -7.41 -5.90 4.55
C CYS A 165 -6.88 -6.77 5.70
N SER A 166 -7.72 -7.66 6.24
CA SER A 166 -7.32 -8.61 7.30
C SER A 166 -6.17 -9.52 6.86
N GLY A 167 -6.19 -9.98 5.61
CA GLY A 167 -5.06 -10.70 5.00
C GLY A 167 -3.77 -9.87 5.00
N PHE A 168 -3.85 -8.61 4.56
CA PHE A 168 -2.71 -7.69 4.62
C PHE A 168 -2.23 -7.46 6.07
N TYR A 169 -3.14 -7.29 7.02
CA TYR A 169 -2.84 -7.08 8.44
C TYR A 169 -2.08 -8.28 9.01
N LEU A 170 -2.54 -9.50 8.74
CA LEU A 170 -1.91 -10.73 9.19
C LEU A 170 -0.47 -10.83 8.69
N PHE A 171 -0.25 -10.67 7.39
CA PHE A 171 1.10 -10.78 6.80
C PHE A 171 2.02 -9.63 7.23
N SER A 172 1.48 -8.42 7.39
CA SER A 172 2.21 -7.27 7.92
C SER A 172 2.69 -7.49 9.36
N ILE A 173 1.80 -7.96 10.25
CA ILE A 173 2.13 -8.29 11.64
C ILE A 173 3.15 -9.43 11.68
N MET A 174 2.97 -10.47 10.85
CA MET A 174 3.95 -11.55 10.73
C MET A 174 5.33 -11.03 10.33
N SER A 175 5.41 -10.15 9.31
CA SER A 175 6.65 -9.49 8.88
C SER A 175 7.30 -8.73 10.04
N PHE A 176 6.52 -7.93 10.78
CA PHE A 176 6.99 -7.20 11.94
C PHE A 176 7.54 -8.10 13.05
N VAL A 177 6.83 -9.19 13.40
CA VAL A 177 7.27 -10.17 14.40
C VAL A 177 8.58 -10.84 13.98
N LEU A 178 8.77 -11.14 12.69
CA LEU A 178 10.01 -11.69 12.16
C LEU A 178 11.17 -10.70 12.33
N PHE A 179 10.99 -9.43 11.96
CA PHE A 179 12.00 -8.38 12.17
C PHE A 179 12.26 -8.10 13.66
N TRP A 180 11.25 -8.22 14.52
CA TRP A 180 11.40 -8.06 15.96
C TRP A 180 12.26 -9.18 16.57
N LYS A 181 11.99 -10.43 16.19
CA LYS A 181 12.61 -11.63 16.77
C LYS A 181 13.99 -11.94 16.18
N TYR A 182 14.15 -11.79 14.87
CA TYR A 182 15.35 -12.23 14.13
C TYR A 182 16.11 -11.10 13.44
N GLY A 183 15.58 -9.87 13.43
CA GLY A 183 16.23 -8.74 12.75
C GLY A 183 17.51 -8.26 13.42
N ILE A 184 18.37 -7.64 12.61
CA ILE A 184 19.63 -7.01 13.01
C ILE A 184 19.47 -6.00 14.16
N ASP A 185 20.54 -5.81 14.94
CA ASP A 185 20.63 -4.84 16.06
C ASP A 185 19.67 -5.11 17.24
N ARG A 186 19.13 -6.34 17.36
CA ARG A 186 18.23 -6.76 18.46
C ARG A 186 18.82 -6.54 19.86
N GLU A 187 20.12 -6.73 20.03
CA GLU A 187 20.81 -6.62 21.33
C GLU A 187 20.98 -5.16 21.82
N THR A 188 20.61 -4.17 20.99
CA THR A 188 20.72 -2.76 21.36
C THR A 188 19.66 -2.39 22.41
N LYS A 189 20.10 -1.89 23.58
CA LYS A 189 19.23 -1.47 24.69
C LYS A 189 18.34 -0.25 24.35
N ASN A 190 18.83 0.65 23.50
CA ASN A 190 18.08 1.85 23.11
C ASN A 190 17.03 1.52 22.03
N ILE A 191 15.75 1.62 22.36
CA ILE A 191 14.61 1.28 21.47
C ILE A 191 14.65 2.09 20.16
N VAL A 192 14.88 3.40 20.25
CA VAL A 192 14.96 4.28 19.07
C VAL A 192 16.11 3.85 18.15
N ARG A 193 17.29 3.58 18.73
CA ARG A 193 18.47 3.13 17.98
C ARG A 193 18.29 1.73 17.39
N ARG A 194 17.45 0.90 18.00
CA ARG A 194 17.13 -0.46 17.56
C ARG A 194 16.19 -0.48 16.35
N TRP A 195 15.27 0.48 16.24
CA TRP A 195 14.23 0.48 15.22
C TRP A 195 14.35 1.59 14.18
N VAL A 196 14.88 2.75 14.52
CA VAL A 196 14.92 3.96 13.67
C VAL A 196 16.36 4.19 13.20
N ARG A 197 16.83 3.30 12.31
CA ARG A 197 18.13 3.39 11.64
C ARG A 197 18.06 2.99 10.16
N PRO A 198 17.14 3.59 9.38
CA PRO A 198 17.09 3.29 7.96
C PRO A 198 18.32 3.87 7.24
N SER A 199 18.68 3.26 6.11
CA SER A 199 19.67 3.85 5.21
C SER A 199 19.04 4.99 4.43
N LEU A 200 19.51 6.22 4.64
CA LEU A 200 18.98 7.42 3.95
C LEU A 200 19.04 7.28 2.42
N LYS A 201 20.09 6.63 1.90
CA LYS A 201 20.22 6.36 0.45
C LYS A 201 19.09 5.47 -0.06
N LEU A 202 18.76 4.40 0.68
CA LEU A 202 17.68 3.49 0.29
C LEU A 202 16.32 4.15 0.43
N ILE A 203 16.08 4.89 1.51
CA ILE A 203 14.83 5.65 1.69
C ILE A 203 14.61 6.64 0.55
N PHE A 204 15.65 7.36 0.13
CA PHE A 204 15.55 8.28 -1.00
C PHE A 204 15.19 7.56 -2.30
N VAL A 205 15.90 6.46 -2.62
CA VAL A 205 15.63 5.65 -3.81
C VAL A 205 14.22 5.06 -3.77
N PHE A 206 13.81 4.47 -2.65
CA PHE A 206 12.46 3.93 -2.49
C PHE A 206 11.40 5.01 -2.58
N GLY A 207 11.67 6.21 -2.04
CA GLY A 207 10.78 7.37 -2.15
C GLY A 207 10.57 7.79 -3.60
N LEU A 208 11.63 7.86 -4.42
CA LEU A 208 11.51 8.17 -5.85
C LEU A 208 10.73 7.11 -6.62
N ILE A 209 10.97 5.82 -6.35
CA ILE A 209 10.25 4.72 -6.98
C ILE A 209 8.77 4.75 -6.58
N ALA A 210 8.47 4.94 -5.29
CA ALA A 210 7.11 5.06 -4.79
C ALA A 210 6.38 6.25 -5.40
N LEU A 211 7.06 7.39 -5.58
CA LEU A 211 6.51 8.57 -6.22
C LEU A 211 6.16 8.30 -7.69
N ALA A 212 7.08 7.67 -8.45
CA ALA A 212 6.83 7.31 -9.85
C ALA A 212 5.67 6.28 -10.00
N GLY A 213 5.57 5.33 -9.08
CA GLY A 213 4.43 4.41 -9.04
C GLY A 213 3.12 5.12 -8.67
N ALA A 214 3.17 6.06 -7.72
CA ALA A 214 2.02 6.86 -7.31
C ALA A 214 1.50 7.76 -8.45
N THR A 215 2.39 8.42 -9.21
CA THR A 215 1.97 9.20 -10.38
C THR A 215 1.30 8.33 -11.44
N SER A 216 1.84 7.13 -11.68
CA SER A 216 1.23 6.15 -12.58
C SER A 216 -0.17 5.72 -12.10
N MET A 217 -0.35 5.52 -10.79
CA MET A 217 -1.66 5.19 -10.21
C MET A 217 -2.67 6.34 -10.32
N ILE A 218 -2.22 7.59 -10.18
CA ILE A 218 -3.07 8.78 -10.36
C ILE A 218 -3.57 8.86 -11.81
N GLU A 219 -2.68 8.67 -12.78
CA GLU A 219 -3.06 8.65 -14.20
C GLU A 219 -4.05 7.52 -14.49
N TYR A 220 -3.79 6.31 -13.96
CA TYR A 220 -4.69 5.17 -14.09
C TYR A 220 -6.07 5.44 -13.46
N HIS A 221 -6.10 6.05 -12.27
CA HIS A 221 -7.34 6.45 -11.60
C HIS A 221 -8.13 7.45 -12.45
N ASN A 222 -7.46 8.48 -12.97
CA ASN A 222 -8.10 9.49 -13.84
C ASN A 222 -8.62 8.88 -15.14
N ALA A 223 -7.89 7.95 -15.74
CA ALA A 223 -8.32 7.23 -16.94
C ALA A 223 -9.58 6.39 -16.66
N ARG A 224 -9.65 5.69 -15.52
CA ARG A 224 -10.83 4.93 -15.09
C ARG A 224 -12.04 5.83 -14.87
N LYS A 225 -11.83 6.97 -14.19
CA LYS A 225 -12.88 7.97 -13.98
C LYS A 225 -13.41 8.55 -15.29
N ALA A 226 -12.53 8.84 -16.24
CA ALA A 226 -12.93 9.32 -17.57
C ALA A 226 -13.74 8.26 -18.34
N ALA A 227 -13.29 6.99 -18.31
CA ALA A 227 -13.96 5.89 -18.99
C ALA A 227 -15.37 5.59 -18.47
N GLN A 228 -15.65 5.87 -17.19
CA GLN A 228 -16.96 5.64 -16.57
C GLN A 228 -18.10 6.38 -17.28
N SER A 229 -17.81 7.55 -17.88
CA SER A 229 -18.80 8.30 -18.67
C SER A 229 -19.29 7.53 -19.91
N GLY A 230 -18.43 6.71 -20.53
CA GLY A 230 -18.80 5.84 -21.65
C GLY A 230 -19.53 4.56 -21.21
N THR A 231 -19.26 4.08 -20.00
CA THR A 231 -19.88 2.88 -19.43
C THR A 231 -21.34 3.12 -19.00
N ALA A 232 -21.73 4.37 -18.73
CA ALA A 232 -23.09 4.71 -18.29
C ALA A 232 -24.18 4.15 -19.22
N VAL A 233 -23.98 4.22 -20.55
CA VAL A 233 -24.92 3.66 -21.54
C VAL A 233 -25.07 2.15 -21.39
N SER A 234 -23.97 1.44 -21.10
CA SER A 234 -24.00 -0.02 -20.90
C SER A 234 -24.69 -0.43 -19.60
N ILE A 235 -24.51 0.36 -18.53
CA ILE A 235 -25.20 0.17 -17.26
C ILE A 235 -26.71 0.38 -17.44
N VAL A 236 -27.09 1.44 -18.14
CA VAL A 236 -28.51 1.73 -18.47
C VAL A 236 -29.11 0.59 -19.29
N LYS A 237 -28.39 0.09 -20.30
CA LYS A 237 -28.83 -1.07 -21.09
C LYS A 237 -29.04 -2.31 -20.22
N GLN A 238 -28.09 -2.64 -19.34
CA GLN A 238 -28.21 -3.78 -18.42
C GLN A 238 -29.36 -3.61 -17.44
N PHE A 239 -29.58 -2.39 -16.92
CA PHE A 239 -30.72 -2.08 -16.07
C PHE A 239 -32.05 -2.37 -16.79
N TYR A 240 -32.18 -1.98 -18.06
CA TYR A 240 -33.38 -2.28 -18.85
C TYR A 240 -33.52 -3.77 -19.26
N GLU A 241 -32.45 -4.55 -19.19
CA GLU A 241 -32.46 -6.00 -19.38
C GLU A 241 -32.89 -6.77 -18.11
N LEU A 242 -32.90 -6.11 -16.94
CA LEU A 242 -33.42 -6.73 -15.72
C LEU A 242 -34.92 -7.03 -15.85
N PRO A 243 -35.39 -8.16 -15.28
CA PRO A 243 -36.81 -8.46 -15.27
C PRO A 243 -37.58 -7.37 -14.53
N ARG A 244 -38.65 -6.88 -15.15
CA ARG A 244 -39.55 -5.93 -14.49
C ARG A 244 -40.20 -6.61 -13.29
N VAL A 245 -39.97 -6.06 -12.11
CA VAL A 245 -40.67 -6.46 -10.89
C VAL A 245 -42.10 -5.90 -10.94
N ALA A 246 -43.05 -6.66 -10.41
CA ALA A 246 -44.42 -6.18 -10.27
C ALA A 246 -44.46 -4.98 -9.30
N SER A 247 -45.40 -4.07 -9.51
CA SER A 247 -45.68 -3.01 -8.54
C SER A 247 -46.01 -3.62 -7.17
N PRO A 248 -45.64 -2.98 -6.06
CA PRO A 248 -46.00 -3.45 -4.73
C PRO A 248 -47.52 -3.58 -4.59
N SER A 249 -47.94 -4.55 -3.77
CA SER A 249 -49.34 -4.67 -3.36
C SER A 249 -49.81 -3.51 -2.47
N PHE A 250 -48.88 -2.81 -1.83
CA PHE A 250 -49.16 -1.69 -0.94
C PHE A 250 -48.20 -0.53 -1.24
N LEU A 251 -48.77 0.62 -1.58
CA LEU A 251 -48.06 1.90 -1.66
C LEU A 251 -48.32 2.68 -0.37
N SER A 252 -47.25 3.23 0.21
CA SER A 252 -47.38 4.13 1.36
C SER A 252 -48.27 5.33 0.97
N PRO A 253 -49.21 5.75 1.84
CA PRO A 253 -50.00 6.96 1.61
C PRO A 253 -49.17 8.25 1.82
N TYR A 254 -47.97 8.13 2.40
CA TYR A 254 -47.06 9.24 2.66
C TYR A 254 -45.96 9.26 1.60
N TRP A 255 -46.06 10.20 0.68
CA TRP A 255 -45.08 10.39 -0.40
C TRP A 255 -44.10 11.49 0.01
N SER A 256 -42.83 11.27 -0.29
CA SER A 256 -41.79 12.27 -0.10
C SER A 256 -41.86 13.36 -1.18
N VAL A 257 -42.48 13.05 -2.33
CA VAL A 257 -42.76 13.99 -3.43
C VAL A 257 -44.10 13.67 -4.04
N ARG A 258 -44.96 14.69 -4.14
CA ARG A 258 -46.28 14.58 -4.76
C ARG A 258 -46.46 15.63 -5.84
N SER A 259 -46.17 15.23 -7.07
CA SER A 259 -46.36 16.07 -8.27
C SER A 259 -47.76 15.93 -8.87
N THR A 260 -48.43 14.79 -8.65
CA THR A 260 -49.79 14.51 -9.19
C THR A 260 -50.74 14.02 -8.10
N GLU A 261 -52.04 13.99 -8.40
CA GLU A 261 -53.04 13.52 -7.45
C GLU A 261 -52.91 12.02 -7.16
N LYS A 262 -52.74 11.19 -8.21
CA LYS A 262 -52.46 9.75 -8.10
C LYS A 262 -50.99 9.47 -8.34
N PHE A 263 -50.46 8.42 -7.72
CA PHE A 263 -49.04 8.08 -7.81
C PHE A 263 -48.65 7.75 -9.25
N GLU A 264 -49.55 7.03 -9.93
CA GLU A 264 -49.39 6.49 -11.28
C GLU A 264 -49.49 7.54 -12.39
N ASP A 265 -49.97 8.75 -12.08
CA ASP A 265 -50.15 9.82 -13.06
C ASP A 265 -48.85 10.59 -13.31
N ALA A 266 -47.82 10.42 -12.48
CA ALA A 266 -46.53 11.05 -12.70
C ALA A 266 -45.74 10.36 -13.81
N ALA A 267 -45.01 11.16 -14.59
CA ALA A 267 -44.14 10.67 -15.66
C ALA A 267 -42.97 9.83 -15.12
N ILE A 268 -42.52 10.14 -13.90
CA ILE A 268 -41.48 9.41 -13.18
C ILE A 268 -42.08 8.93 -11.86
N GLN A 269 -42.01 7.62 -11.64
CA GLN A 269 -42.54 6.95 -10.45
C GLN A 269 -41.39 6.19 -9.80
N VAL A 270 -41.01 6.59 -8.59
CA VAL A 270 -39.94 5.93 -7.84
C VAL A 270 -40.55 5.36 -6.57
N ILE A 271 -40.46 4.04 -6.40
CA ILE A 271 -40.90 3.37 -5.19
C ILE A 271 -39.65 2.97 -4.42
N GLU A 272 -39.43 3.62 -3.29
CA GLU A 272 -38.26 3.37 -2.45
C GLU A 272 -38.53 2.26 -1.43
N TYR A 273 -37.70 1.21 -1.47
CA TYR A 273 -37.60 0.22 -0.40
C TYR A 273 -36.33 0.54 0.41
N THR A 274 -36.49 1.34 1.45
CA THR A 274 -35.37 1.83 2.27
C THR A 274 -35.27 1.08 3.58
N ASP A 275 -34.05 0.67 3.94
CA ASP A 275 -33.66 0.32 5.30
C ASP A 275 -32.97 1.54 5.93
N PHE A 276 -33.46 2.02 7.07
CA PHE A 276 -32.92 3.19 7.77
C PHE A 276 -31.45 3.04 8.21
N LEU A 277 -30.95 1.81 8.25
CA LEU A 277 -29.56 1.51 8.58
C LEU A 277 -28.67 1.30 7.35
N CYS A 278 -29.22 1.39 6.13
CA CYS A 278 -28.46 1.20 4.90
C CYS A 278 -27.77 2.51 4.46
N PRO A 279 -26.42 2.56 4.41
CA PRO A 279 -25.69 3.74 3.97
C PRO A 279 -25.92 4.06 2.48
N ASP A 280 -26.17 3.06 1.63
CA ASP A 280 -26.50 3.28 0.23
C ASP A 280 -27.89 3.92 0.06
N CYS A 281 -28.85 3.59 0.92
CA CYS A 281 -30.15 4.27 0.97
C CYS A 281 -29.99 5.75 1.33
N LEU A 282 -29.04 6.11 2.21
CA LEU A 282 -28.73 7.52 2.49
C LEU A 282 -28.19 8.23 1.23
N TYR A 283 -27.28 7.59 0.49
CA TYR A 283 -26.78 8.16 -0.75
C TYR A 283 -27.87 8.29 -1.80
N LEU A 284 -28.72 7.27 -1.97
CA LEU A 284 -29.89 7.32 -2.86
C LEU A 284 -30.83 8.47 -2.47
N SER A 285 -31.14 8.63 -1.19
CA SER A 285 -31.97 9.73 -0.67
C SER A 285 -31.37 11.10 -1.04
N GLN A 286 -30.05 11.29 -0.91
CA GLN A 286 -29.38 12.51 -1.33
C GLN A 286 -29.43 12.76 -2.85
N GLN A 287 -29.40 11.70 -3.66
CA GLN A 287 -29.60 11.83 -5.11
C GLN A 287 -31.05 12.16 -5.45
N LEU A 288 -32.01 11.53 -4.75
CA LEU A 288 -33.44 11.81 -4.91
C LEU A 288 -33.73 13.29 -4.60
N GLU A 289 -33.11 13.89 -3.58
CA GLU A 289 -33.25 15.33 -3.32
C GLU A 289 -32.82 16.21 -4.50
N LYS A 290 -31.81 15.82 -5.27
CA LYS A 290 -31.42 16.54 -6.49
C LYS A 290 -32.43 16.33 -7.62
N LEU A 291 -32.89 15.09 -7.80
CA LEU A 291 -33.87 14.73 -8.81
C LEU A 291 -35.23 15.39 -8.57
N LYS A 292 -35.62 15.60 -7.30
CA LYS A 292 -36.81 16.35 -6.91
C LYS A 292 -36.83 17.75 -7.51
N VAL A 293 -35.68 18.43 -7.45
CA VAL A 293 -35.53 19.78 -7.99
C VAL A 293 -35.49 19.75 -9.52
N GLU A 294 -34.73 18.81 -10.10
CA GLU A 294 -34.56 18.70 -11.55
C GLU A 294 -35.86 18.33 -12.29
N PHE A 295 -36.67 17.45 -11.70
CA PHE A 295 -37.91 16.93 -12.27
C PHE A 295 -39.16 17.42 -11.54
N ALA A 296 -39.10 18.62 -10.96
CA ALA A 296 -40.22 19.23 -10.24
C ALA A 296 -41.51 19.20 -11.08
N GLY A 297 -42.60 18.72 -10.47
CA GLY A 297 -43.91 18.58 -11.11
C GLY A 297 -44.05 17.36 -12.03
N LYS A 298 -43.03 16.51 -12.16
CA LYS A 298 -43.05 15.31 -13.03
C LYS A 298 -42.76 14.01 -12.29
N ILE A 299 -42.32 14.08 -11.03
CA ILE A 299 -41.85 12.94 -10.25
C ILE A 299 -42.71 12.73 -9.00
N ASN A 300 -43.10 11.48 -8.75
CA ASN A 300 -43.61 11.02 -7.46
C ASN A 300 -42.61 10.04 -6.85
N VAL A 301 -42.38 10.17 -5.55
CA VAL A 301 -41.49 9.31 -4.74
C VAL A 301 -42.18 8.96 -3.43
#